data_AF-A0A352ANC3-F1
#
_entry.id   AF-A0A352ANC3-F1
#
_cell.length_a   1.000
_cell.length_b   1.000
_cell.length_c   1.000
_cell.angle_alpha   90.00
_cell.angle_beta   90.00
_cell.angle_gamma   90.00
#
_symmetry.space_group_name_H-M   'P 1'
#
loop_
_entity.id
_entity.type
_entity.pdbx_description
1 polymer ?
#
loop_
_entity_poly.entity_id
_entity_poly.type
_entity_poly.pdbx_seq_one_letter_code
_entity_poly.pdbx_strand_id
1 'polypeptide(L)'
;MTKFLNKFTLVTAGATLSLGLMSVNSAQAGTFNLTVQGTDAIYLAGRADVTIPPLGSTDPSFPLGRHSFVAADFLKDTFPQFITASGGQLFSFSASGCVHYFNGVGCPGNGFAPDGNSAGVSDLSNLSGISGYKGSQGPLVGLFLNDNNPVSSSAPTALDFTASGLGTDFSNLAPELGQVFFIGDGLGSSGTQIFKAPEGSTRLFLGIPDGFGFVNSPGAYEDNDGSFNVTVNVEDPTPVPEPSAALGLGIVGLGIFLKKKLQSSRKA
;
A
#
# COMPACT_ATOMS: atom_id res chain seq x y z
N MET A 1 -22.06 62.79 46.96
CA MET A 1 -20.71 62.49 47.47
C MET A 1 -20.77 61.05 47.97
N THR A 2 -20.10 60.03 47.44
CA THR A 2 -18.91 59.94 46.59
C THR A 2 -18.94 58.55 45.97
N LYS A 3 -18.71 58.46 44.65
CA LYS A 3 -18.50 57.20 43.91
C LYS A 3 -17.17 56.57 44.38
N PHE A 4 -17.15 55.28 44.67
CA PHE A 4 -15.93 54.48 44.61
C PHE A 4 -16.11 53.37 43.57
N LEU A 5 -15.38 53.52 42.47
CA LEU A 5 -15.19 52.56 41.40
C LEU A 5 -14.20 51.50 41.88
N ASN A 6 -14.58 50.22 41.86
CA ASN A 6 -13.62 49.12 41.99
C ASN A 6 -13.23 48.65 40.57
N LYS A 7 -11.97 48.87 40.20
CA LYS A 7 -11.41 48.42 38.92
C LYS A 7 -11.16 46.91 38.99
N PHE A 8 -11.90 46.13 38.20
CA PHE A 8 -11.52 44.76 37.87
C PHE A 8 -10.52 44.81 36.71
N THR A 9 -9.28 44.42 36.98
CA THR A 9 -8.25 44.21 35.96
C THR A 9 -8.54 42.88 35.26
N LEU A 10 -8.95 42.95 33.99
CA LEU A 10 -9.08 41.78 33.11
C LEU A 10 -7.68 41.43 32.60
N VAL A 11 -7.13 40.31 33.06
CA VAL A 11 -5.91 39.72 32.49
C VAL A 11 -6.33 38.89 31.28
N THR A 12 -6.12 39.43 30.08
CA THR A 12 -6.32 38.71 28.83
C THR A 12 -5.16 37.76 28.60
N ALA A 13 -5.35 36.47 28.91
CA ALA A 13 -4.43 35.42 28.47
C ALA A 13 -4.67 35.18 26.96
N GLY A 14 -3.77 35.69 26.12
CA GLY A 14 -3.75 35.40 24.70
C GLY A 14 -3.33 33.95 24.47
N ALA A 15 -4.28 33.05 24.29
CA ALA A 15 -4.02 31.72 23.77
C ALA A 15 -3.78 31.81 22.26
N THR A 16 -2.53 31.82 21.84
CA THR A 16 -2.16 31.56 20.45
C THR A 16 -2.49 30.11 20.12
N LEU A 17 -3.58 29.91 19.39
CA LEU A 17 -3.92 28.63 18.77
C LEU A 17 -2.97 28.41 17.61
N SER A 18 -1.83 27.76 17.87
CA SER A 18 -0.96 27.25 16.82
C SER A 18 -1.67 26.07 16.15
N LEU A 19 -2.39 26.33 15.06
CA LEU A 19 -2.72 25.29 14.09
C LEU A 19 -1.40 24.76 13.54
N GLY A 20 -0.92 23.65 14.10
CA GLY A 20 0.09 22.85 13.44
C GLY A 20 -0.51 22.39 12.12
N LEU A 21 -0.05 22.95 11.01
CA LEU A 21 -0.23 22.36 9.69
C LEU A 21 0.45 20.99 9.76
N MET A 22 -0.31 19.94 10.04
CA MET A 22 0.13 18.59 9.76
C MET A 22 0.29 18.51 8.25
N SER A 23 1.53 18.43 7.79
CA SER A 23 1.85 18.12 6.41
C SER A 23 1.23 16.76 6.11
N VAL A 24 0.06 16.74 5.46
CA VAL A 24 -0.41 15.52 4.83
C VAL A 24 0.57 15.26 3.69
N ASN A 25 1.42 14.24 3.83
CA ASN A 25 2.18 13.72 2.72
C ASN A 25 1.17 13.05 1.79
N SER A 26 0.57 13.82 0.88
CA SER A 26 -0.33 13.30 -0.14
C SER A 26 0.43 12.30 -1.00
N ALA A 27 -0.18 11.15 -1.30
CA ALA A 27 0.40 10.23 -2.29
C ALA A 27 0.54 10.98 -3.63
N GLN A 28 1.75 10.98 -4.17
CA GLN A 28 2.08 11.69 -5.40
C GLN A 28 2.37 10.69 -6.51
N ALA A 29 1.76 10.88 -7.68
CA ALA A 29 2.17 10.21 -8.89
C ALA A 29 3.66 10.44 -9.18
N GLY A 30 4.37 9.41 -9.63
CA GLY A 30 5.80 9.46 -9.83
C GLY A 30 6.46 8.10 -9.85
N THR A 31 7.79 8.11 -9.90
CA THR A 31 8.61 6.90 -9.88
C THR A 31 9.42 6.84 -8.59
N PHE A 32 9.34 5.70 -7.90
CA PHE A 32 10.03 5.43 -6.65
C PHE A 32 10.96 4.23 -6.84
N ASN A 33 12.14 4.28 -6.22
CA ASN A 33 13.05 3.15 -6.19
C ASN A 33 13.16 2.66 -4.76
N LEU A 34 12.94 1.36 -4.57
CA LEU A 34 12.99 0.69 -3.28
C LEU A 34 13.91 -0.52 -3.38
N THR A 35 14.62 -0.79 -2.29
CA THR A 35 15.27 -2.08 -2.10
C THR A 35 14.41 -2.89 -1.14
N VAL A 36 13.99 -4.07 -1.59
CA VAL A 36 13.26 -5.05 -0.78
C VAL A 36 14.24 -6.13 -0.36
N GLN A 37 14.52 -6.23 0.93
CA GLN A 37 15.44 -7.23 1.46
C GLN A 37 14.76 -8.60 1.50
N GLY A 38 15.52 -9.70 1.37
CA GLY A 38 14.99 -11.05 1.61
C GLY A 38 14.35 -11.21 3.00
N THR A 39 14.80 -10.40 3.96
CA THR A 39 14.30 -10.34 5.34
C THR A 39 13.06 -9.47 5.53
N ASP A 40 12.59 -8.75 4.50
CA ASP A 40 11.43 -7.85 4.61
C ASP A 40 10.13 -8.67 4.68
N ALA A 41 9.70 -8.94 5.91
CA ALA A 41 8.59 -9.82 6.19
C ALA A 41 7.25 -9.14 5.89
N ILE A 42 6.62 -9.46 4.75
CA ILE A 42 5.37 -8.83 4.33
C ILE A 42 4.28 -8.92 5.41
N TYR A 43 4.27 -9.99 6.20
CA TYR A 43 3.31 -10.22 7.29
C TYR A 43 3.54 -9.31 8.52
N LEU A 44 4.61 -8.51 8.56
CA LEU A 44 4.82 -7.44 9.55
C LEU A 44 4.43 -6.05 9.02
N ALA A 45 3.95 -5.94 7.78
CA ALA A 45 3.57 -4.67 7.17
C ALA A 45 2.55 -3.91 8.05
N GLY A 46 2.84 -2.63 8.29
CA GLY A 46 1.98 -1.72 9.06
C GLY A 46 1.83 -2.04 10.56
N ARG A 47 2.52 -3.07 11.09
CA ARG A 47 2.49 -3.43 12.51
C ARG A 47 3.33 -2.46 13.33
N ALA A 48 2.69 -1.78 14.28
CA ALA A 48 3.35 -0.87 15.23
C ALA A 48 3.34 -1.42 16.67
N ASP A 49 2.73 -2.60 16.88
CA ASP A 49 2.57 -3.27 18.17
C ASP A 49 3.64 -4.36 18.43
N VAL A 50 4.48 -4.64 17.43
CA VAL A 50 5.50 -5.69 17.50
C VAL A 50 6.89 -5.05 17.46
N THR A 51 7.80 -5.58 18.25
CA THR A 51 9.24 -5.32 18.10
C THR A 51 9.91 -6.60 17.64
N ILE A 52 10.71 -6.53 16.57
CA ILE A 52 11.45 -7.69 16.07
C ILE A 52 12.53 -8.06 17.10
N PRO A 53 12.45 -9.23 17.75
CA PRO A 53 13.39 -9.59 18.79
C PRO A 53 14.75 -9.97 18.18
N PRO A 54 15.84 -9.95 18.98
CA PRO A 54 17.15 -10.43 18.53
C PRO A 54 17.08 -11.87 17.99
N LEU A 55 18.03 -12.22 17.12
CA LEU A 55 18.18 -13.61 16.64
C LEU A 55 18.36 -14.57 17.83
N GLY A 56 17.74 -15.74 17.74
CA GLY A 56 17.77 -16.77 18.78
C GLY A 56 16.88 -16.50 20.00
N SER A 57 16.16 -15.38 20.03
CA SER A 57 15.16 -15.11 21.07
C SER A 57 13.92 -15.98 20.88
N THR A 58 13.40 -16.54 21.96
CA THR A 58 12.14 -17.32 22.00
C THR A 58 10.96 -16.48 22.51
N ASP A 59 10.82 -15.25 22.02
CA ASP A 59 9.75 -14.35 22.44
C ASP A 59 8.38 -14.87 21.93
N PRO A 60 7.49 -15.35 22.82
CA PRO A 60 6.20 -15.91 22.41
C PRO A 60 5.22 -14.85 21.87
N SER A 61 5.53 -13.56 22.03
CA SER A 61 4.73 -12.46 21.48
C SER A 61 5.10 -12.12 20.04
N PHE A 62 6.24 -12.60 19.54
CA PHE A 62 6.62 -12.40 18.16
C PHE A 62 5.79 -13.31 17.25
N PRO A 63 5.07 -12.76 16.26
CA PRO A 63 4.02 -13.50 15.56
C PRO A 63 4.52 -14.37 14.41
N LEU A 64 5.80 -14.26 14.02
CA LEU A 64 6.39 -15.06 12.95
C LEU A 64 7.10 -16.29 13.53
N GLY A 65 6.99 -17.42 12.84
CA GLY A 65 7.77 -18.60 13.17
C GLY A 65 9.27 -18.35 12.99
N ARG A 66 10.08 -18.85 13.92
CA ARG A 66 11.56 -18.80 13.85
C ARG A 66 12.20 -20.13 14.18
N HIS A 67 13.41 -20.33 13.67
CA HIS A 67 14.25 -21.48 13.95
C HIS A 67 14.59 -21.53 15.45
N SER A 68 14.70 -22.75 15.98
CA SER A 68 15.11 -22.97 17.38
C SER A 68 16.62 -22.82 17.61
N PHE A 69 17.38 -22.49 16.57
CA PHE A 69 18.82 -22.28 16.58
C PHE A 69 19.17 -21.04 15.74
N VAL A 70 20.40 -20.57 15.85
CA VAL A 70 20.92 -19.45 15.05
C VAL A 70 22.12 -19.95 14.27
N ALA A 71 22.08 -19.82 12.93
CA ALA A 71 23.25 -20.05 12.08
C ALA A 71 24.03 -18.75 11.85
N ALA A 72 25.27 -18.88 11.36
CA ALA A 72 26.17 -17.73 11.22
C ALA A 72 25.75 -16.73 10.13
N ASP A 73 25.00 -17.21 9.15
CA ASP A 73 24.46 -16.50 7.99
C ASP A 73 23.04 -15.96 8.22
N PHE A 74 22.44 -16.24 9.38
CA PHE A 74 21.11 -15.73 9.68
C PHE A 74 21.13 -14.20 9.81
N LEU A 75 20.15 -13.58 9.17
CA LEU A 75 19.89 -12.15 9.22
C LEU A 75 18.68 -11.88 10.09
N LYS A 76 18.64 -10.73 10.77
CA LYS A 76 17.45 -10.35 11.52
C LYS A 76 16.34 -9.96 10.55
N ASP A 77 15.12 -10.45 10.78
CA ASP A 77 13.92 -10.02 10.04
C ASP A 77 13.82 -8.48 10.05
N THR A 78 13.24 -7.93 9.00
CA THR A 78 13.05 -6.49 8.83
C THR A 78 11.59 -6.16 8.56
N PHE A 79 11.18 -4.95 8.96
CA PHE A 79 9.87 -4.43 8.58
C PHE A 79 9.89 -4.01 7.11
N PRO A 80 8.88 -4.41 6.33
CA PRO A 80 8.69 -3.94 4.95
C PRO A 80 8.70 -2.41 4.86
N GLN A 81 9.40 -1.88 3.86
CA GLN A 81 9.30 -0.48 3.49
C GLN A 81 7.94 -0.20 2.82
N PHE A 82 7.51 1.06 2.85
CA PHE A 82 6.31 1.49 2.15
C PHE A 82 6.52 2.80 1.39
N ILE A 83 5.69 2.98 0.36
CA ILE A 83 5.43 4.29 -0.24
C ILE A 83 3.98 4.70 0.06
N THR A 84 3.73 6.00 0.05
CA THR A 84 2.37 6.54 0.16
C THR A 84 1.54 6.10 -1.03
N ALA A 85 0.31 5.68 -0.78
CA ALA A 85 -0.68 5.32 -1.79
C ALA A 85 -1.99 6.05 -1.51
N SER A 86 -2.82 6.22 -2.54
CA SER A 86 -4.19 6.71 -2.43
C SER A 86 -5.12 5.75 -3.15
N GLY A 87 -6.36 5.62 -2.67
CA GLY A 87 -7.40 4.85 -3.34
C GLY A 87 -7.54 5.25 -4.81
N GLY A 88 -7.64 4.25 -5.68
CA GLY A 88 -7.80 4.43 -7.12
C GLY A 88 -6.52 4.70 -7.92
N GLN A 89 -5.38 4.97 -7.27
CA GLN A 89 -4.09 5.08 -7.97
C GLN A 89 -3.72 3.75 -8.65
N LEU A 90 -3.01 3.87 -9.77
CA LEU A 90 -2.50 2.76 -10.56
C LEU A 90 -1.01 2.61 -10.32
N PHE A 91 -0.59 1.38 -10.08
CA PHE A 91 0.78 1.01 -9.79
C PHE A 91 1.28 0.04 -10.84
N SER A 92 2.51 0.24 -11.32
CA SER A 92 3.25 -0.74 -12.10
C SER A 92 4.66 -0.89 -11.56
N PHE A 93 5.25 -2.05 -11.78
CA PHE A 93 6.51 -2.43 -11.17
C PHE A 93 7.51 -2.89 -12.22
N SER A 94 8.78 -2.68 -11.92
CA SER A 94 9.88 -3.42 -12.54
C SER A 94 10.83 -3.83 -11.43
N ALA A 95 11.03 -5.14 -11.28
CA ALA A 95 11.90 -5.68 -10.25
C ALA A 95 13.04 -6.49 -10.85
N SER A 96 14.18 -6.44 -10.19
CA SER A 96 15.37 -7.21 -10.55
C SER A 96 16.16 -7.56 -9.29
N GLY A 97 17.21 -8.36 -9.44
CA GLY A 97 17.98 -8.90 -8.32
C GLY A 97 17.49 -10.29 -7.95
N CYS A 98 17.72 -10.67 -6.71
CA CYS A 98 17.44 -12.02 -6.26
C CYS A 98 17.35 -12.08 -4.72
N VAL A 99 16.76 -13.16 -4.25
CA VAL A 99 16.75 -13.54 -2.84
C VAL A 99 16.97 -15.04 -2.73
N HIS A 100 17.40 -15.52 -1.57
CA HIS A 100 17.53 -16.94 -1.30
C HIS A 100 16.86 -17.28 0.03
N TYR A 101 15.97 -18.28 0.05
CA TYR A 101 15.11 -18.60 1.21
C TYR A 101 15.58 -19.78 2.07
N PHE A 102 16.82 -20.23 1.86
CA PHE A 102 17.39 -21.42 2.52
C PHE A 102 18.87 -21.22 2.88
N ASN A 103 19.30 -19.98 3.10
CA ASN A 103 20.71 -19.56 3.20
C ASN A 103 21.54 -19.83 1.92
N GLY A 104 21.96 -18.77 1.21
CA GLY A 104 22.59 -18.88 -0.11
C GLY A 104 23.37 -17.64 -0.53
N VAL A 105 24.15 -17.13 0.42
CA VAL A 105 24.68 -15.76 0.53
C VAL A 105 24.92 -15.03 -0.79
N GLY A 106 24.04 -14.06 -1.06
CA GLY A 106 24.30 -12.86 -1.88
C GLY A 106 24.06 -12.98 -3.39
N CYS A 107 23.63 -14.17 -3.86
CA CYS A 107 23.34 -14.60 -5.24
C CYS A 107 24.36 -14.22 -6.34
N PRO A 108 24.81 -15.17 -7.18
CA PRO A 108 23.94 -16.03 -8.02
C PRO A 108 24.36 -17.52 -8.11
N GLY A 109 23.46 -18.36 -8.66
CA GLY A 109 23.64 -19.81 -8.91
C GLY A 109 22.50 -20.67 -8.33
N ASN A 110 21.90 -20.19 -7.25
CA ASN A 110 20.79 -20.79 -6.51
C ASN A 110 19.76 -19.76 -5.98
N GLY A 111 20.01 -18.46 -6.14
CA GLY A 111 19.05 -17.42 -5.79
C GLY A 111 17.85 -17.37 -6.75
N PHE A 112 16.73 -16.87 -6.26
CA PHE A 112 15.47 -16.76 -6.98
C PHE A 112 15.22 -15.32 -7.41
N ALA A 113 14.78 -15.15 -8.65
CA ALA A 113 14.36 -13.87 -9.22
C ALA A 113 13.04 -13.38 -8.57
N PRO A 114 12.58 -12.16 -8.87
CA PRO A 114 11.33 -11.62 -8.29
C PRO A 114 10.08 -12.49 -8.45
N ASP A 115 9.99 -13.33 -9.49
CA ASP A 115 8.89 -14.29 -9.66
C ASP A 115 8.91 -15.47 -8.67
N GLY A 116 9.98 -15.60 -7.89
CA GLY A 116 10.18 -16.68 -6.95
C GLY A 116 10.45 -18.03 -7.61
N ASN A 117 10.27 -19.11 -6.85
CA ASN A 117 10.36 -20.47 -7.37
C ASN A 117 8.98 -20.98 -7.80
N SER A 118 8.76 -21.08 -9.11
CA SER A 118 7.50 -21.59 -9.68
C SER A 118 7.38 -23.12 -9.70
N ALA A 119 8.45 -23.85 -9.38
CA ALA A 119 8.40 -25.31 -9.24
C ALA A 119 7.78 -25.76 -7.90
N GLY A 120 7.80 -24.88 -6.90
CA GLY A 120 7.12 -25.07 -5.62
C GLY A 120 5.88 -24.19 -5.50
N VAL A 121 5.00 -24.55 -4.57
CA VAL A 121 3.80 -23.77 -4.24
C VAL A 121 3.85 -23.37 -2.78
N SER A 122 3.69 -22.08 -2.52
CA SER A 122 3.35 -21.56 -1.20
C SER A 122 1.85 -21.71 -0.94
N ASP A 123 1.50 -22.07 0.27
CA ASP A 123 0.13 -22.03 0.81
C ASP A 123 0.19 -21.54 2.27
N LEU A 124 0.43 -20.24 2.40
CA LEU A 124 0.64 -19.58 3.69
C LEU A 124 -0.67 -19.07 4.26
N SER A 125 -0.89 -19.27 5.55
CA SER A 125 -2.05 -18.77 6.28
C SER A 125 -1.96 -17.26 6.50
N ASN A 126 -3.11 -16.65 6.79
CA ASN A 126 -3.16 -15.24 7.17
C ASN A 126 -2.39 -14.95 8.48
N LEU A 127 -2.08 -13.67 8.68
CA LEU A 127 -1.59 -13.17 9.96
C LEU A 127 -2.32 -11.87 10.32
N SER A 128 -3.19 -11.95 11.33
CA SER A 128 -4.05 -10.83 11.74
C SER A 128 -4.88 -10.29 10.56
N GLY A 129 -4.82 -8.99 10.27
CA GLY A 129 -5.50 -8.36 9.13
C GLY A 129 -4.84 -8.52 7.77
N ILE A 130 -3.77 -9.33 7.67
CA ILE A 130 -3.05 -9.57 6.42
C ILE A 130 -3.43 -10.96 5.91
N SER A 131 -3.94 -11.05 4.67
CA SER A 131 -4.31 -12.32 4.04
C SER A 131 -3.15 -13.30 3.98
N GLY A 132 -3.46 -14.57 3.81
CA GLY A 132 -2.45 -15.54 3.39
C GLY A 132 -1.95 -15.26 1.98
N TYR A 133 -1.06 -16.13 1.51
CA TYR A 133 -0.52 -16.08 0.15
C TYR A 133 -0.44 -17.49 -0.44
N LYS A 134 -0.94 -17.63 -1.67
CA LYS A 134 -0.91 -18.89 -2.41
C LYS A 134 -0.37 -18.65 -3.82
N GLY A 135 0.74 -19.27 -4.18
CA GLY A 135 1.46 -19.00 -5.45
C GLY A 135 2.88 -19.56 -5.47
N SER A 136 3.78 -18.98 -6.27
CA SER A 136 5.20 -19.35 -6.27
C SER A 136 5.88 -19.06 -4.93
N GLN A 137 6.99 -19.73 -4.63
CA GLN A 137 7.68 -19.57 -3.35
C GLN A 137 8.60 -18.33 -3.33
N GLY A 138 8.40 -17.50 -2.30
CA GLY A 138 9.16 -16.28 -2.00
C GLY A 138 9.18 -15.14 -3.04
N PRO A 139 8.19 -14.96 -3.93
CA PRO A 139 8.24 -13.87 -4.90
C PRO A 139 8.19 -12.50 -4.23
N LEU A 140 8.51 -11.46 -5.00
CA LEU A 140 8.12 -10.11 -4.64
C LEU A 140 6.58 -10.02 -4.57
N VAL A 141 6.07 -9.58 -3.43
CA VAL A 141 4.65 -9.31 -3.22
C VAL A 141 4.38 -7.89 -2.74
N GLY A 142 3.16 -7.44 -2.97
CA GLY A 142 2.64 -6.18 -2.47
C GLY A 142 1.48 -6.35 -1.51
N LEU A 143 1.24 -5.31 -0.72
CA LEU A 143 0.11 -5.20 0.19
C LEU A 143 -0.33 -3.73 0.33
N PHE A 144 -1.60 -3.44 0.07
CA PHE A 144 -2.17 -2.13 0.36
C PHE A 144 -2.75 -2.10 1.77
N LEU A 145 -2.46 -1.05 2.53
CA LEU A 145 -3.03 -0.79 3.86
C LEU A 145 -3.45 0.67 4.00
N ASN A 146 -4.38 0.91 4.93
CA ASN A 146 -4.63 2.24 5.49
C ASN A 146 -3.67 2.50 6.68
N ASP A 147 -3.85 3.59 7.43
CA ASP A 147 -2.95 3.96 8.55
C ASP A 147 -3.15 3.12 9.81
N ASN A 148 -4.22 2.33 9.90
CA ASN A 148 -4.47 1.52 11.08
C ASN A 148 -3.48 0.36 11.18
N ASN A 149 -3.17 -0.04 12.42
CA ASN A 149 -2.43 -1.27 12.68
C ASN A 149 -3.31 -2.48 12.28
N PRO A 150 -2.86 -3.40 11.40
CA PRO A 150 -3.68 -4.51 10.94
C PRO A 150 -3.92 -5.61 12.00
N VAL A 151 -3.33 -5.54 13.20
CA VAL A 151 -3.45 -6.57 14.24
C VAL A 151 -4.90 -6.92 14.62
N SER A 152 -5.81 -5.94 14.62
CA SER A 152 -7.21 -6.12 15.02
C SER A 152 -8.18 -6.28 13.86
N SER A 153 -7.69 -6.28 12.63
CA SER A 153 -8.52 -6.38 11.43
C SER A 153 -8.73 -7.85 11.05
N SER A 154 -9.86 -8.16 10.41
CA SER A 154 -10.06 -9.46 9.76
C SER A 154 -9.27 -9.48 8.46
N ALA A 155 -8.43 -10.51 8.26
CA ALA A 155 -7.77 -10.72 6.98
C ALA A 155 -8.78 -11.01 5.86
N PRO A 156 -8.60 -10.41 4.67
CA PRO A 156 -9.34 -10.80 3.48
C PRO A 156 -8.92 -12.20 3.01
N THR A 157 -9.72 -12.79 2.12
CA THR A 157 -9.39 -14.09 1.50
C THR A 157 -8.12 -13.97 0.67
N ALA A 158 -7.22 -14.96 0.78
CA ALA A 158 -6.01 -15.00 -0.03
C ALA A 158 -6.35 -15.17 -1.53
N LEU A 159 -5.66 -14.41 -2.38
CA LEU A 159 -5.69 -14.64 -3.82
C LEU A 159 -4.88 -15.91 -4.14
N ASP A 160 -5.35 -16.67 -5.14
CA ASP A 160 -4.70 -17.92 -5.58
C ASP A 160 -3.93 -17.70 -6.89
N PHE A 161 -2.63 -17.45 -6.80
CA PHE A 161 -1.74 -17.26 -7.96
C PHE A 161 -1.18 -18.57 -8.53
N THR A 162 -1.70 -19.73 -8.09
CA THR A 162 -1.35 -21.02 -8.73
C THR A 162 -1.97 -21.13 -10.12
N ALA A 163 -1.46 -22.07 -10.92
CA ALA A 163 -1.98 -22.32 -12.27
C ALA A 163 -3.46 -22.74 -12.31
N SER A 164 -4.01 -23.26 -11.21
CA SER A 164 -5.42 -23.62 -11.09
C SER A 164 -6.32 -22.47 -10.59
N GLY A 165 -5.72 -21.37 -10.13
CA GLY A 165 -6.41 -20.19 -9.62
C GLY A 165 -6.43 -19.04 -10.62
N LEU A 166 -6.16 -17.84 -10.14
CA LEU A 166 -5.94 -16.64 -10.93
C LEU A 166 -4.69 -16.75 -11.82
N GLY A 167 -3.65 -17.44 -11.34
CA GLY A 167 -2.34 -17.48 -11.98
C GLY A 167 -1.60 -16.13 -11.89
N THR A 168 -0.40 -16.07 -12.46
CA THR A 168 0.44 -14.86 -12.48
C THR A 168 0.36 -14.08 -13.80
N ASP A 169 -0.36 -14.59 -14.80
CA ASP A 169 -0.52 -13.94 -16.11
C ASP A 169 -1.83 -13.14 -16.20
N PHE A 170 -1.81 -11.93 -15.66
CA PHE A 170 -2.90 -10.97 -15.74
C PHE A 170 -2.40 -9.59 -16.18
N SER A 171 -3.28 -8.77 -16.75
CA SER A 171 -2.96 -7.39 -17.13
C SER A 171 -3.29 -6.37 -16.03
N ASN A 172 -4.32 -6.65 -15.24
CA ASN A 172 -4.82 -5.74 -14.23
C ASN A 172 -5.28 -6.52 -12.99
N LEU A 173 -4.96 -6.00 -11.80
CA LEU A 173 -5.44 -6.53 -10.53
C LEU A 173 -5.87 -5.39 -9.60
N ALA A 174 -6.96 -5.59 -8.86
CA ALA A 174 -7.44 -4.66 -7.84
C ALA A 174 -7.54 -5.40 -6.49
N PRO A 175 -6.45 -5.47 -5.71
CA PRO A 175 -6.44 -6.13 -4.41
C PRO A 175 -7.31 -5.38 -3.38
N GLU A 176 -7.77 -6.08 -2.35
CA GLU A 176 -8.39 -5.47 -1.17
C GLU A 176 -7.34 -4.93 -0.17
N LEU A 177 -7.76 -4.08 0.77
CA LEU A 177 -6.91 -3.68 1.90
C LEU A 177 -6.55 -4.91 2.73
N GLY A 178 -5.27 -5.09 3.02
CA GLY A 178 -4.79 -6.27 3.74
C GLY A 178 -4.68 -7.53 2.88
N GLN A 179 -4.93 -7.46 1.57
CA GLN A 179 -4.79 -8.60 0.66
C GLN A 179 -3.41 -8.60 0.00
N VAL A 180 -2.61 -9.64 0.28
CA VAL A 180 -1.31 -9.87 -0.33
C VAL A 180 -1.50 -10.25 -1.80
N PHE A 181 -0.74 -9.63 -2.69
CA PHE A 181 -0.79 -9.91 -4.12
C PHE A 181 0.60 -10.13 -4.73
N PHE A 182 0.67 -11.04 -5.70
CA PHE A 182 1.87 -11.29 -6.49
C PHE A 182 2.23 -10.06 -7.33
N ILE A 183 3.50 -9.66 -7.29
CA ILE A 183 4.08 -8.65 -8.19
C ILE A 183 5.07 -9.31 -9.14
N GLY A 184 5.92 -10.20 -8.63
CA GLY A 184 6.96 -10.81 -9.45
C GLY A 184 7.94 -9.77 -10.00
N ASP A 185 8.34 -9.94 -11.26
CA ASP A 185 9.11 -8.94 -11.99
C ASP A 185 8.27 -7.73 -12.49
N GLY A 186 6.94 -7.80 -12.35
CA GLY A 186 5.97 -6.79 -12.80
C GLY A 186 5.40 -7.04 -14.20
N LEU A 187 5.68 -8.18 -14.82
CA LEU A 187 5.28 -8.51 -16.18
C LEU A 187 4.29 -9.70 -16.24
N GLY A 188 3.31 -9.58 -17.13
CA GLY A 188 2.53 -10.70 -17.66
C GLY A 188 2.89 -10.96 -19.13
N SER A 189 2.27 -11.97 -19.74
CA SER A 189 2.49 -12.31 -21.15
C SER A 189 2.11 -11.18 -22.11
N SER A 190 1.18 -10.31 -21.69
CA SER A 190 0.72 -9.15 -22.45
C SER A 190 1.50 -7.86 -22.15
N GLY A 191 2.55 -7.92 -21.33
CA GLY A 191 3.38 -6.78 -20.94
C GLY A 191 3.21 -6.40 -19.46
N THR A 192 3.49 -5.14 -19.14
CA THR A 192 3.45 -4.61 -17.76
C THR A 192 2.09 -4.81 -17.09
N GLN A 193 2.10 -5.35 -15.87
CA GLN A 193 0.90 -5.51 -15.05
C GLN A 193 0.56 -4.21 -14.33
N ILE A 194 -0.73 -3.94 -14.18
CA ILE A 194 -1.25 -2.77 -13.49
C ILE A 194 -2.02 -3.20 -12.23
N PHE A 195 -1.70 -2.56 -11.11
CA PHE A 195 -2.32 -2.80 -9.82
C PHE A 195 -3.08 -1.56 -9.37
N LYS A 196 -4.39 -1.66 -9.13
CA LYS A 196 -5.19 -0.55 -8.66
C LYS A 196 -5.31 -0.59 -7.14
N ALA A 197 -4.88 0.48 -6.46
CA ALA A 197 -5.05 0.60 -5.03
C ALA A 197 -6.54 0.62 -4.65
N PRO A 198 -6.98 -0.19 -3.67
CA PRO A 198 -8.34 -0.16 -3.17
C PRO A 198 -8.64 1.17 -2.46
N GLU A 199 -9.93 1.53 -2.40
CA GLU A 199 -10.38 2.69 -1.64
C GLU A 199 -9.91 2.65 -0.18
N GLY A 200 -9.54 3.81 0.35
CA GLY A 200 -9.00 3.95 1.70
C GLY A 200 -7.53 3.53 1.86
N SER A 201 -6.83 3.14 0.80
CA SER A 201 -5.38 2.94 0.85
C SER A 201 -4.65 4.23 1.20
N THR A 202 -3.68 4.13 2.10
CA THR A 202 -2.74 5.21 2.42
C THR A 202 -1.28 4.78 2.18
N ARG A 203 -1.02 3.47 2.14
CA ARG A 203 0.32 2.89 2.07
C ARG A 203 0.33 1.64 1.17
N LEU A 204 1.38 1.51 0.37
CA LEU A 204 1.75 0.28 -0.33
C LEU A 204 3.04 -0.27 0.28
N PHE A 205 3.00 -1.48 0.81
CA PHE A 205 4.15 -2.22 1.34
C PHE A 205 4.65 -3.25 0.33
N LEU A 206 5.96 -3.45 0.27
CA LEU A 206 6.61 -4.48 -0.54
C LEU A 206 7.46 -5.40 0.34
N GLY A 207 7.45 -6.69 0.06
CA GLY A 207 8.18 -7.68 0.87
C GLY A 207 8.16 -9.07 0.24
N ILE A 208 8.52 -10.06 1.05
CA ILE A 208 8.55 -11.48 0.68
C ILE A 208 7.49 -12.23 1.50
N PRO A 209 6.70 -13.14 0.91
CA PRO A 209 5.86 -14.07 1.65
C PRO A 209 6.66 -15.35 1.95
N ASP A 210 6.91 -15.61 3.23
CA ASP A 210 7.71 -16.78 3.63
C ASP A 210 7.15 -17.48 4.86
N GLY A 211 7.56 -18.74 5.03
CA GLY A 211 7.23 -19.61 6.14
C GLY A 211 7.92 -20.96 6.00
N PHE A 212 8.01 -21.71 7.09
CA PHE A 212 8.64 -23.03 7.08
C PHE A 212 7.99 -23.97 6.05
N GLY A 213 8.79 -24.42 5.08
CA GLY A 213 8.31 -25.26 3.99
C GLY A 213 7.26 -24.60 3.09
N PHE A 214 7.13 -23.27 3.17
CA PHE A 214 6.17 -22.44 2.45
C PHE A 214 4.69 -22.78 2.70
N VAL A 215 4.36 -23.38 3.84
CA VAL A 215 2.99 -23.77 4.19
C VAL A 215 2.60 -23.32 5.58
N ASN A 216 1.31 -23.06 5.78
CA ASN A 216 0.73 -22.62 7.06
C ASN A 216 1.33 -21.29 7.54
N SER A 217 1.67 -21.18 8.82
CA SER A 217 2.06 -19.93 9.45
C SER A 217 3.28 -19.28 8.80
N PRO A 218 3.28 -17.95 8.63
CA PRO A 218 4.43 -17.23 8.09
C PRO A 218 5.61 -17.19 9.08
N GLY A 219 6.82 -17.03 8.54
CA GLY A 219 8.06 -17.01 9.31
C GLY A 219 9.28 -17.37 8.48
N ALA A 220 10.34 -17.86 9.13
CA ALA A 220 11.59 -18.26 8.48
C ALA A 220 12.18 -17.15 7.60
N TYR A 221 12.15 -15.90 8.08
CA TYR A 221 12.78 -14.79 7.35
C TYR A 221 14.25 -14.65 7.72
N GLU A 222 14.67 -15.24 8.85
CA GLU A 222 16.03 -15.10 9.33
C GLU A 222 17.06 -15.88 8.53
N ASP A 223 16.65 -16.90 7.78
CA ASP A 223 17.48 -17.63 6.82
C ASP A 223 17.38 -17.11 5.39
N ASN A 224 16.75 -15.94 5.22
CA ASN A 224 16.68 -15.25 3.96
C ASN A 224 17.84 -14.29 3.77
N ASP A 225 18.38 -14.27 2.56
CA ASP A 225 19.38 -13.28 2.14
C ASP A 225 19.10 -12.72 0.74
N GLY A 226 19.90 -11.73 0.34
CA GLY A 226 19.74 -11.02 -0.92
C GLY A 226 18.72 -9.87 -0.85
N SER A 227 18.40 -9.34 -2.02
CA SER A 227 17.47 -8.22 -2.17
C SER A 227 16.97 -8.07 -3.61
N PHE A 228 15.76 -7.55 -3.74
CA PHE A 228 15.25 -7.03 -5.00
C PHE A 228 15.42 -5.51 -5.07
N ASN A 229 15.82 -5.02 -6.24
CA ASN A 229 15.74 -3.61 -6.58
C ASN A 229 14.46 -3.38 -7.38
N VAL A 230 13.54 -2.57 -6.84
CA VAL A 230 12.19 -2.40 -7.34
C VAL A 230 11.97 -0.95 -7.75
N THR A 231 11.59 -0.76 -9.01
CA THR A 231 11.04 0.50 -9.50
C THR A 231 9.52 0.43 -9.41
N VAL A 232 8.90 1.39 -8.74
CA VAL A 232 7.45 1.54 -8.63
C VAL A 232 7.03 2.80 -9.37
N ASN A 233 6.20 2.65 -10.40
CA ASN A 233 5.55 3.79 -11.05
C ASN A 233 4.14 3.93 -10.52
N VAL A 234 3.78 5.14 -10.11
CA VAL A 234 2.48 5.50 -9.55
C VAL A 234 1.84 6.52 -10.46
N GLU A 235 0.62 6.24 -10.91
CA GLU A 235 -0.20 7.13 -11.70
C GLU A 235 -1.49 7.43 -10.96
N ASP A 236 -1.90 8.70 -10.97
CA ASP A 236 -3.24 9.07 -10.52
C ASP A 236 -4.28 8.54 -11.49
N PRO A 237 -5.46 8.12 -11.01
CA PRO A 237 -6.55 7.76 -11.90
C PRO A 237 -6.83 8.94 -12.82
N THR A 238 -6.94 8.69 -14.12
CA THR A 238 -7.29 9.76 -15.06
C THR A 238 -8.61 10.39 -14.61
N PRO A 239 -8.70 11.73 -14.51
CA PRO A 239 -9.96 12.37 -14.17
C PRO A 239 -10.95 11.98 -15.26
N VAL A 240 -11.98 11.22 -14.90
CA VAL A 240 -13.12 11.00 -15.79
C VAL A 240 -13.71 12.39 -16.04
N PRO A 241 -13.74 12.91 -17.29
CA PRO A 241 -14.35 14.20 -17.55
C PRO A 241 -15.81 14.13 -17.14
N GLU A 242 -16.21 14.90 -16.13
CA GLU A 242 -17.61 14.98 -15.71
C GLU A 242 -18.49 15.34 -16.92
N PRO A 243 -19.50 14.53 -17.29
CA PRO A 243 -20.37 14.82 -18.41
C PRO A 243 -21.40 15.91 -18.03
N SER A 244 -20.97 17.10 -17.59
CA SER A 244 -21.90 18.19 -17.27
C SER A 244 -21.31 19.60 -17.06
N ALA A 245 -20.22 19.97 -17.73
CA ALA A 245 -19.87 21.40 -17.89
C ALA A 245 -20.34 22.00 -19.24
N ALA A 246 -20.83 21.18 -20.18
CA ALA A 246 -21.22 21.61 -21.53
C ALA A 246 -22.69 22.08 -21.67
N LEU A 247 -23.50 22.05 -20.61
CA LEU A 247 -24.93 22.42 -20.64
C LEU A 247 -25.26 23.73 -19.89
N GLY A 248 -24.27 24.56 -19.59
CA GLY A 248 -24.42 25.76 -18.76
C GLY A 248 -24.38 27.14 -19.46
N LEU A 249 -24.17 27.22 -20.77
CA LEU A 249 -24.07 28.51 -21.49
C LEU A 249 -25.23 28.81 -22.45
N GLY A 250 -26.29 28.00 -22.40
CA GLY A 250 -27.37 28.02 -23.40
C GLY A 250 -28.67 28.74 -23.04
N ILE A 251 -28.77 29.56 -21.98
CA ILE A 251 -30.02 30.32 -21.70
C ILE A 251 -29.75 31.72 -21.10
N VAL A 252 -29.08 32.60 -21.84
CA VAL A 252 -29.15 34.07 -21.60
C VAL A 252 -29.64 34.85 -22.84
N GLY A 253 -29.98 34.15 -23.93
CA GLY A 253 -30.26 34.76 -25.23
C GLY A 253 -31.72 35.06 -25.60
N LEU A 254 -32.72 34.92 -24.72
CA LEU A 254 -34.13 35.04 -25.13
C LEU A 254 -35.02 35.95 -24.24
N GLY A 255 -34.44 37.00 -23.64
CA GLY A 255 -35.17 37.92 -22.75
C GLY A 255 -35.40 39.35 -23.25
N ILE A 256 -34.75 39.80 -24.33
CA ILE A 256 -34.70 41.25 -24.66
C ILE A 256 -35.58 41.66 -25.86
N PHE A 257 -36.20 40.75 -26.61
CA PHE A 257 -36.94 41.12 -27.83
C PHE A 257 -38.47 41.32 -27.70
N LEU A 258 -39.04 41.40 -26.49
CA LEU A 258 -40.50 41.56 -26.31
C LEU A 258 -40.98 42.89 -25.69
N LYS A 259 -40.12 43.91 -25.53
CA LYS A 259 -40.54 45.20 -24.93
C LYS A 259 -40.68 46.41 -25.87
N LYS A 260 -40.62 46.25 -27.20
CA LYS A 260 -40.76 47.41 -28.12
C LYS A 260 -42.04 47.49 -28.97
N LYS A 261 -43.05 46.63 -28.75
CA LYS A 261 -44.30 46.68 -29.54
C LYS A 261 -45.56 47.13 -28.77
N LEU A 262 -45.43 47.81 -27.63
CA LEU A 262 -46.56 48.28 -26.82
C LEU A 262 -46.64 49.79 -26.59
N GLN A 263 -45.85 50.62 -27.29
CA GLN A 263 -45.93 52.09 -27.21
C GLN A 263 -46.50 52.77 -28.47
N SER A 264 -47.24 52.04 -29.30
CA SER A 264 -47.99 52.60 -30.42
C SER A 264 -49.46 52.20 -30.32
N SER A 265 -50.20 52.77 -29.34
CA SER A 265 -51.64 53.02 -29.44
C SER A 265 -52.20 53.58 -28.12
N ARG A 266 -52.06 54.90 -27.91
CA ARG A 266 -53.03 55.78 -27.22
C ARG A 266 -52.87 57.17 -27.86
N LYS A 267 -53.72 57.50 -28.85
CA LYS A 267 -54.81 58.51 -28.79
C LYS A 267 -54.28 59.95 -28.69
N ALA A 268 -54.46 60.90 -29.63
CA ALA A 268 -55.67 61.33 -30.36
C ALA A 268 -56.89 61.47 -29.45
#